data_AF-A0A3N2BLI7-F1
#
_entry.id   AF-A0A3N2BLI7-F1
#
_cell.length_a   1.000
_cell.length_b   1.000
_cell.length_c   1.000
_cell.angle_alpha   90.00
_cell.angle_beta   90.00
_cell.angle_gamma   90.00
#
_symmetry.space_group_name_H-M   'P 1'
#
loop_
_entity.id
_entity.type
_entity.pdbx_description
1 polymer ?
#
loop_
_entity_poly.entity_id
_entity_poly.type
_entity_poly.pdbx_seq_one_letter_code
_entity_poly.pdbx_strand_id
1 'polypeptide(L)'
;MATINATDIGRRIGSFQPPEVINFLLTNQGYLTGKPGKYHLTPEGERFGEYIDYDNGYGGFAHRQRYYTRFDESILGHLDTSPEQIEQARQGYQAHKLDLKIAREAAYRIAEEEYLASLVADDADGEIDWKQLAIVVGVAAATITAGVATYKIVKHIKNKKAAAAEQTGAV
;
A
#
# COMPACT_ATOMS: atom_id res chain seq x y z
N MET A 1 -7.45 8.36 -32.48
CA MET A 1 -6.60 9.39 -31.85
C MET A 1 -5.56 8.70 -30.97
N ALA A 2 -4.43 9.34 -30.68
CA ALA A 2 -3.41 8.74 -29.82
C ALA A 2 -3.85 8.84 -28.35
N THR A 3 -3.87 7.71 -27.64
CA THR A 3 -4.19 7.68 -26.21
C THR A 3 -2.94 7.76 -25.37
N ILE A 4 -2.94 8.58 -24.33
CA ILE A 4 -1.83 8.82 -23.39
C ILE A 4 -2.28 8.53 -21.96
N ASN A 5 -1.34 8.13 -21.10
CA ASN A 5 -1.58 7.96 -19.67
C ASN A 5 -0.94 9.10 -18.85
N ALA A 6 -1.13 9.11 -17.52
CA ALA A 6 -0.54 10.10 -16.63
C ALA A 6 0.99 10.21 -16.74
N THR A 7 1.70 9.09 -16.99
CA THR A 7 3.16 9.09 -17.21
C THR A 7 3.52 9.78 -18.54
N ASP A 8 2.72 9.55 -19.58
CA ASP A 8 2.91 10.20 -20.89
C ASP A 8 2.62 11.70 -20.81
N ILE A 9 1.54 12.10 -20.13
CA ILE A 9 1.23 13.51 -19.84
C ILE A 9 2.41 14.15 -19.11
N GLY A 10 2.90 13.52 -18.03
CA GLY A 10 4.02 14.02 -17.24
C GLY A 10 5.32 14.19 -18.03
N ARG A 11 5.52 13.39 -19.08
CA ARG A 11 6.66 13.53 -20.01
C ARG A 11 6.49 14.63 -21.05
N ARG A 12 5.25 14.96 -21.40
CA ARG A 12 4.92 15.89 -22.50
C ARG A 12 4.69 17.32 -22.04
N ILE A 13 4.36 17.53 -20.76
CA ILE A 13 4.31 18.88 -20.20
C ILE A 13 5.73 19.43 -20.05
N GLY A 14 5.90 20.75 -20.12
CA GLY A 14 7.21 21.46 -20.21
C GLY A 14 8.22 21.21 -19.08
N SER A 15 7.90 20.36 -18.10
CA SER A 15 8.81 19.83 -17.09
C SER A 15 8.38 18.43 -16.70
N PHE A 16 9.30 17.46 -16.68
CA PHE A 16 8.95 16.09 -16.29
C PHE A 16 8.28 16.07 -14.90
N GLN A 17 7.06 15.55 -14.82
CA GLN A 17 6.36 15.31 -13.55
C GLN A 17 6.08 13.81 -13.36
N PRO A 18 6.20 13.28 -12.13
CA PRO A 18 5.76 11.94 -11.80
C PRO A 18 4.26 11.75 -12.07
N PRO A 19 3.81 10.54 -12.48
CA PRO A 19 2.40 10.27 -12.76
C PRO A 19 1.49 10.54 -11.57
N GLU A 20 1.98 10.39 -10.33
CA GLU A 20 1.21 10.72 -9.13
C GLU A 20 0.88 12.21 -9.06
N VAL A 21 1.86 13.07 -9.35
CA VAL A 21 1.65 14.54 -9.41
C VAL A 21 0.66 14.88 -10.52
N ILE A 22 0.76 14.22 -11.68
CA ILE A 22 -0.20 14.41 -12.77
C ILE A 22 -1.61 14.00 -12.37
N ASN A 23 -1.78 12.90 -11.64
CA ASN A 23 -3.10 12.50 -11.16
C ASN A 23 -3.68 13.53 -10.17
N PHE A 24 -2.85 14.13 -9.31
CA PHE A 24 -3.28 15.26 -8.47
C PHE A 24 -3.65 16.49 -9.29
N LEU A 25 -2.88 16.83 -10.34
CA LEU A 25 -3.20 17.93 -11.25
C LEU A 25 -4.55 17.72 -11.94
N LEU A 26 -4.77 16.53 -12.50
CA LEU A 26 -6.02 16.12 -13.12
C LEU A 26 -7.19 16.15 -12.13
N THR A 27 -6.96 15.80 -10.86
CA THR A 27 -7.97 15.86 -9.80
C THR A 27 -8.31 17.31 -9.42
N ASN A 28 -7.29 18.15 -9.22
CA ASN A 28 -7.45 19.57 -8.88
C ASN A 28 -8.22 20.33 -9.96
N GLN A 29 -8.05 19.95 -11.23
CA GLN A 29 -8.74 20.55 -12.37
C GLN A 29 -10.07 19.86 -12.71
N GLY A 30 -10.47 18.86 -11.92
CA GLY A 30 -11.80 18.25 -12.02
C GLY A 30 -11.96 17.22 -13.14
N TYR A 31 -10.89 16.70 -13.73
CA TYR A 31 -10.93 15.59 -14.70
C TYR A 31 -10.96 14.22 -14.01
N LEU A 32 -10.37 14.13 -12.82
CA LEU A 32 -10.36 12.93 -12.00
C LEU A 32 -11.02 13.18 -10.64
N THR A 33 -11.50 12.11 -10.04
CA THR A 33 -11.96 12.07 -8.65
C THR A 33 -11.41 10.82 -7.95
N GLY A 34 -11.47 10.82 -6.61
CA GLY A 34 -11.02 9.71 -5.78
C GLY A 34 -9.66 9.97 -5.12
N LYS A 35 -8.90 8.90 -4.91
CA LYS A 35 -7.63 8.91 -4.19
C LYS A 35 -6.56 8.15 -4.99
N PRO A 36 -5.26 8.38 -4.71
CA PRO A 36 -4.19 7.56 -5.26
C PRO A 36 -4.50 6.06 -5.20
N GLY A 37 -4.46 5.40 -6.35
CA GLY A 37 -4.79 3.97 -6.51
C GLY A 37 -6.27 3.65 -6.77
N LYS A 38 -7.18 4.63 -6.65
CA LYS A 38 -8.63 4.50 -6.94
C LYS A 38 -9.16 5.80 -7.58
N TYR A 39 -8.59 6.17 -8.72
CA TYR A 39 -9.07 7.29 -9.51
C TYR A 39 -10.22 6.87 -10.43
N HIS A 40 -11.15 7.79 -10.62
CA HIS A 40 -12.27 7.66 -11.56
C HIS A 40 -12.36 8.93 -12.40
N LEU A 41 -12.84 8.81 -13.63
CA LEU A 41 -13.14 9.96 -14.46
C LEU A 41 -14.36 10.68 -13.89
N THR A 42 -14.33 12.01 -13.91
CA THR A 42 -15.52 12.83 -13.74
C THR A 42 -16.27 12.93 -15.07
N PRO A 43 -17.50 13.48 -15.11
CA PRO A 43 -18.19 13.74 -16.38
C PRO A 43 -17.36 14.61 -17.35
N GLU A 44 -16.54 15.52 -16.84
CA GLU A 44 -15.63 16.32 -17.68
C GLU A 44 -14.41 15.51 -18.12
N GLY A 45 -13.88 14.66 -17.24
CA GLY A 45 -12.80 13.72 -17.58
C GLY A 45 -13.18 12.75 -18.69
N GLU A 46 -14.41 12.24 -18.70
CA GLU A 46 -14.93 11.30 -19.72
C GLU A 46 -14.93 11.89 -21.13
N ARG A 47 -14.95 13.22 -21.27
CA ARG A 47 -14.85 13.89 -22.57
C ARG A 47 -13.47 13.72 -23.21
N PHE A 48 -12.46 13.50 -22.38
CA PHE A 48 -11.06 13.41 -22.78
C PHE A 48 -10.44 12.07 -22.45
N GLY A 49 -11.17 11.13 -21.87
CA GLY A 49 -10.59 9.90 -21.38
C GLY A 49 -11.59 8.77 -21.24
N GLU A 50 -11.04 7.58 -21.20
CA GLU A 50 -11.78 6.35 -21.04
C GLU A 50 -11.17 5.53 -19.90
N TYR A 51 -12.05 4.87 -19.16
CA TYR A 51 -11.64 3.89 -18.19
C TYR A 51 -11.49 2.54 -18.88
N ILE A 52 -10.28 1.98 -18.84
CA ILE A 52 -10.01 0.66 -19.39
C ILE A 52 -10.08 -0.36 -18.27
N ASP A 53 -11.01 -1.30 -18.44
CA ASP A 53 -11.05 -2.57 -17.72
C ASP A 53 -10.49 -3.66 -18.64
N TYR A 54 -9.35 -4.21 -18.27
CA TYR A 54 -8.71 -5.31 -18.98
C TYR A 54 -8.62 -6.53 -18.08
N ASP A 55 -9.27 -7.61 -18.49
CA ASP A 55 -9.11 -8.95 -17.93
C ASP A 55 -8.23 -9.78 -18.86
N ASN A 56 -7.30 -10.57 -18.29
CA ASN A 56 -6.50 -11.51 -19.07
C ASN A 56 -7.25 -12.79 -19.47
N GLY A 57 -8.53 -12.93 -19.10
CA GLY A 57 -9.43 -14.02 -19.47
C GLY A 57 -9.23 -15.32 -18.70
N TYR A 58 -8.32 -15.35 -17.73
CA TYR A 58 -8.00 -16.56 -16.95
C TYR A 58 -8.67 -16.53 -15.58
N GLY A 59 -9.25 -17.64 -15.14
CA GLY A 59 -9.77 -17.78 -13.77
C GLY A 59 -8.70 -18.18 -12.74
N GLY A 60 -9.06 -18.11 -11.46
CA GLY A 60 -8.25 -18.64 -10.35
C GLY A 60 -6.93 -17.89 -10.14
N PHE A 61 -5.87 -18.61 -9.80
CA PHE A 61 -4.56 -18.03 -9.41
C PHE A 61 -3.87 -17.24 -10.53
N ALA A 62 -4.28 -17.45 -11.78
CA ALA A 62 -3.75 -16.75 -12.96
C ALA A 62 -4.60 -15.55 -13.38
N HIS A 63 -5.74 -15.29 -12.72
CA HIS A 63 -6.59 -14.14 -13.00
C HIS A 63 -5.82 -12.83 -12.77
N ARG A 64 -5.84 -11.96 -13.77
CA ARG A 64 -5.30 -10.60 -13.68
C ARG A 64 -6.30 -9.65 -14.28
N GLN A 65 -6.88 -8.82 -13.42
CA GLN A 65 -7.62 -7.66 -13.84
C GLN A 65 -6.76 -6.42 -13.70
N ARG A 66 -6.79 -5.54 -14.71
CA ARG A 66 -6.08 -4.28 -14.73
C ARG A 66 -7.07 -3.17 -15.03
N TYR A 67 -6.98 -2.14 -14.22
CA TYR A 67 -7.78 -0.94 -14.33
C TYR A 67 -6.86 0.24 -14.53
N TYR A 68 -7.04 0.98 -15.62
CA TYR A 68 -6.30 2.20 -15.84
C TYR A 68 -7.07 3.18 -16.72
N THR A 69 -6.85 4.46 -16.48
CA THR A 69 -7.41 5.54 -17.30
C THR A 69 -6.47 5.85 -18.45
N ARG A 70 -7.03 6.01 -19.65
CA ARG A 70 -6.35 6.61 -20.79
C ARG A 70 -7.02 7.91 -21.14
N PHE A 71 -6.25 8.88 -21.60
CA PHE A 71 -6.73 10.15 -22.09
C PHE A 71 -6.42 10.29 -23.58
N ASP A 72 -7.29 10.97 -24.30
CA ASP A 72 -6.97 11.52 -25.61
C ASP A 72 -5.85 12.56 -25.47
N GLU A 73 -4.96 12.63 -26.45
CA GLU A 73 -3.88 13.61 -26.46
C GLU A 73 -4.39 15.07 -26.40
N SER A 74 -5.62 15.34 -26.84
CA SER A 74 -6.23 16.66 -26.76
C SER A 74 -6.27 17.22 -25.34
N ILE A 75 -6.26 16.38 -24.30
CA ILE A 75 -6.26 16.82 -22.90
C ILE A 75 -5.08 17.74 -22.59
N LEU A 76 -3.94 17.60 -23.29
CA LEU A 76 -2.76 18.44 -23.09
C LEU A 76 -3.05 19.92 -23.39
N GLY A 77 -3.99 20.20 -24.30
CA GLY A 77 -4.43 21.57 -24.59
C GLY A 77 -5.44 22.14 -23.60
N HIS A 78 -6.00 21.31 -22.71
CA HIS A 78 -7.00 21.67 -21.71
C HIS A 78 -6.48 21.65 -20.28
N LEU A 79 -5.27 21.13 -20.06
CA LEU A 79 -4.61 21.15 -18.77
C LEU A 79 -3.97 22.51 -18.52
N ASP A 80 -4.30 23.13 -17.38
CA ASP A 80 -3.53 24.25 -16.88
C ASP A 80 -2.22 23.72 -16.27
N THR A 81 -1.13 23.84 -17.03
CA THR A 81 0.21 23.41 -16.60
C THR A 81 1.04 24.59 -16.08
N SER A 82 0.39 25.64 -15.57
CA SER A 82 1.10 26.75 -14.92
C SER A 82 1.94 26.26 -13.74
N PRO A 83 3.06 26.94 -13.42
CA PRO A 83 3.91 26.55 -12.30
C PRO A 83 3.15 26.45 -10.97
N GLU A 84 2.15 27.32 -10.76
CA GLU A 84 1.29 27.33 -9.58
C GLU A 84 0.45 26.05 -9.48
N GLN A 85 -0.21 25.64 -10.55
CA GLN A 85 -1.03 24.42 -10.57
C GLN A 85 -0.19 23.16 -10.38
N ILE A 86 0.98 23.10 -11.02
CA ILE A 86 1.92 21.99 -10.84
C ILE A 86 2.39 21.92 -9.38
N GLU A 87 2.73 23.06 -8.78
CA GLU A 87 3.19 23.10 -7.41
C GLU A 87 2.09 22.71 -6.41
N GLN A 88 0.85 23.18 -6.61
CA GLN A 88 -0.30 22.74 -5.83
C GLN A 88 -0.50 21.22 -5.92
N ALA A 89 -0.37 20.64 -7.11
CA ALA A 89 -0.45 19.19 -7.30
C ALA A 89 0.68 18.44 -6.57
N ARG A 90 1.92 18.96 -6.58
CA ARG A 90 3.04 18.38 -5.82
C ARG A 90 2.79 18.43 -4.32
N GLN A 91 2.30 19.56 -3.80
CA GLN A 91 1.99 19.71 -2.38
C GLN A 91 0.92 18.71 -1.95
N GLY A 92 -0.14 18.55 -2.74
CA GLY A 92 -1.18 17.53 -2.50
C GLY A 92 -0.61 16.11 -2.46
N TYR A 93 0.29 15.78 -3.39
CA TYR A 93 0.97 14.48 -3.39
C TYR A 93 1.86 14.26 -2.16
N GLN A 94 2.64 15.27 -1.74
CA GLN A 94 3.50 15.16 -0.56
C GLN A 94 2.70 15.04 0.72
N ALA A 95 1.61 15.81 0.86
CA ALA A 95 0.68 15.69 1.98
C ALA A 95 0.10 14.28 2.08
N HIS A 96 -0.35 13.72 0.94
CA HIS A 96 -0.85 12.35 0.90
C HIS A 96 0.19 11.31 1.34
N LYS A 97 1.45 11.46 0.90
CA LYS A 97 2.53 10.57 1.37
C LYS A 97 2.77 10.66 2.87
N LEU A 98 2.68 11.87 3.43
CA LEU A 98 2.82 12.08 4.86
C LEU A 98 1.68 11.41 5.63
N ASP A 99 0.44 11.57 5.17
CA ASP A 99 -0.73 10.92 5.76
C ASP A 99 -0.60 9.39 5.75
N LEU A 100 -0.16 8.81 4.63
CA LEU A 100 0.10 7.37 4.53
C LEU A 100 1.17 6.91 5.51
N LYS A 101 2.24 7.70 5.67
CA LYS A 101 3.32 7.38 6.61
C LYS A 101 2.79 7.38 8.05
N ILE A 102 2.06 8.43 8.44
CA ILE A 102 1.48 8.55 9.78
C ILE A 102 0.49 7.42 10.06
N ALA A 103 -0.42 7.15 9.11
CA ALA A 103 -1.39 6.06 9.26
C ALA A 103 -0.70 4.69 9.40
N ARG A 104 0.39 4.47 8.65
CA ARG A 104 1.18 3.25 8.72
C ARG A 104 1.91 3.12 10.06
N GLU A 105 2.52 4.19 10.56
CA GLU A 105 3.17 4.22 11.87
C GLU A 105 2.18 3.97 13.01
N ALA A 106 0.99 4.57 12.94
CA ALA A 106 -0.09 4.33 13.91
C ALA A 106 -0.55 2.86 13.88
N ALA A 107 -0.73 2.29 12.70
CA ALA A 107 -1.09 0.87 12.55
C ALA A 107 0.00 -0.06 13.08
N TYR A 108 1.29 0.27 12.86
CA TYR A 108 2.40 -0.50 13.44
C TYR A 108 2.38 -0.46 14.97
N ARG A 109 2.15 0.72 15.57
CA ARG A 109 2.10 0.84 17.03
C ARG A 109 0.97 0.02 17.63
N ILE A 110 -0.23 0.05 17.04
CA ILE A 110 -1.36 -0.77 17.49
C ILE A 110 -1.03 -2.26 17.39
N ALA A 111 -0.46 -2.70 16.26
CA ALA A 111 -0.08 -4.10 16.07
C ALA A 111 1.03 -4.54 17.05
N GLU A 112 1.97 -3.65 17.38
CA GLU A 112 3.01 -3.92 18.38
C GLU A 112 2.43 -4.04 19.79
N GLU A 113 1.49 -3.17 20.17
CA GLU A 113 0.79 -3.24 21.45
C GLU A 113 -0.03 -4.52 21.59
N GLU A 114 -0.79 -4.90 20.56
CA GLU A 114 -1.52 -6.18 20.52
C GLU A 114 -0.57 -7.38 20.64
N TYR A 115 0.56 -7.35 19.93
CA TYR A 115 1.58 -8.38 20.01
C TYR A 115 2.19 -8.48 21.42
N LEU A 116 2.57 -7.36 22.03
CA LEU A 116 3.12 -7.35 23.38
C LEU A 116 2.10 -7.83 24.42
N ALA A 117 0.84 -7.44 24.29
CA ALA A 117 -0.24 -7.91 25.17
C ALA A 117 -0.42 -9.43 25.08
N SER A 118 -0.29 -10.00 23.87
CA SER A 118 -0.39 -11.46 23.69
C SER A 118 0.75 -12.23 24.36
N LEU A 119 1.98 -11.69 24.34
CA LEU A 119 3.12 -12.31 25.02
C LEU A 119 2.97 -12.30 26.54
N VAL A 120 2.41 -11.24 27.11
CA VAL A 120 2.18 -11.12 28.57
C VAL A 120 1.07 -12.07 29.02
N ALA A 121 0.05 -12.30 28.19
CA ALA A 121 -1.01 -13.27 28.47
C ALA A 121 -0.50 -14.73 28.48
N ASP A 122 0.42 -15.08 27.59
CA ASP A 122 1.00 -16.43 27.48
C ASP A 122 2.02 -16.75 28.61
N ASP A 123 2.71 -15.76 29.17
CA ASP A 123 3.69 -15.98 30.27
C ASP A 123 3.00 -16.19 31.65
N ALA A 124 1.67 -16.01 31.75
CA ALA A 124 0.93 -16.13 33.01
C ALA A 124 0.55 -17.58 33.36
N ASP A 125 0.40 -18.46 32.37
CA ASP A 125 0.09 -19.87 32.54
C ASP A 125 1.26 -20.67 31.95
N GLY A 126 2.05 -21.36 32.77
CA GLY A 126 3.28 -22.07 32.36
C GLY A 126 3.10 -23.24 31.37
N GLU A 127 1.98 -23.31 30.65
CA GLU A 127 1.65 -24.30 29.64
C GLU A 127 1.23 -23.58 28.34
N ILE A 128 2.10 -23.58 27.33
CA ILE A 128 1.88 -22.87 26.06
C ILE A 128 0.71 -23.52 25.31
N ASP A 129 -0.43 -22.85 25.22
CA ASP A 129 -1.56 -23.27 24.37
C ASP A 129 -1.26 -22.96 22.89
N TRP A 130 -0.89 -24.01 22.15
CA TRP A 130 -0.59 -23.97 20.73
C TRP A 130 -1.74 -23.44 19.85
N LYS A 131 -2.99 -23.47 20.32
CA LYS A 131 -4.12 -22.84 19.62
C LYS A 131 -4.13 -21.33 19.78
N GLN A 132 -3.83 -20.80 20.96
CA GLN A 132 -3.72 -19.35 21.18
C GLN A 132 -2.52 -18.76 20.43
N LEU A 133 -1.37 -19.45 20.47
CA LEU A 133 -0.19 -19.05 19.69
C LEU A 133 -0.47 -18.99 18.18
N ALA A 134 -1.26 -19.93 17.64
CA ALA A 134 -1.67 -19.93 16.23
C ALA A 134 -2.58 -18.76 15.86
N ILE A 135 -3.41 -18.28 16.79
CA ILE A 135 -4.26 -17.09 16.60
C ILE A 135 -3.40 -15.82 16.59
N VAL A 136 -2.48 -15.69 17.54
CA VAL A 136 -1.55 -14.55 17.64
C VAL A 136 -0.65 -14.46 16.40
N VAL A 137 -0.09 -15.59 15.97
CA VAL A 137 0.70 -15.67 14.73
C VAL A 137 -0.18 -15.44 13.50
N GLY A 138 -1.44 -15.88 13.50
CA GLY A 138 -2.40 -15.63 12.44
C GLY A 138 -2.74 -14.15 12.26
N VAL A 139 -2.92 -13.40 13.36
CA VAL A 139 -3.14 -11.96 13.35
C VAL A 139 -1.88 -11.21 12.91
N ALA A 140 -0.70 -11.63 13.39
CA ALA A 140 0.59 -11.08 12.97
C ALA A 140 0.94 -11.39 11.49
N ALA A 141 0.42 -12.49 10.94
CA ALA A 141 0.61 -12.91 9.55
C ALA A 141 -0.34 -12.22 8.56
N ALA A 142 -1.49 -11.69 9.02
CA ALA A 142 -2.42 -10.92 8.20
C ALA A 142 -1.86 -9.53 7.80
N THR A 143 -0.81 -9.07 8.47
CA THR A 143 -0.02 -7.90 8.11
C THR A 143 1.34 -8.36 7.55
N ILE A 144 1.95 -7.59 6.63
CA ILE A 144 3.16 -7.94 5.84
C ILE A 144 4.41 -8.35 6.69
N THR A 145 4.30 -8.29 8.01
CA THR A 145 5.23 -8.72 9.06
C THR A 145 5.34 -10.24 9.31
N ALA A 146 4.73 -11.08 8.47
CA ALA A 146 4.68 -12.54 8.67
C ALA A 146 6.04 -13.27 8.77
N GLY A 147 7.12 -12.72 8.18
CA GLY A 147 8.42 -13.41 8.14
C GLY A 147 9.30 -13.18 9.37
N VAL A 148 9.39 -11.93 9.85
CA VAL A 148 10.39 -11.53 10.86
C VAL A 148 9.92 -11.86 12.27
N ALA A 149 8.64 -11.66 12.57
CA ALA A 149 8.07 -11.97 13.89
C ALA A 149 8.09 -13.48 14.14
N THR A 150 7.58 -14.27 13.18
CA THR A 150 7.59 -15.74 13.25
C THR A 150 9.01 -16.30 13.41
N TYR A 151 9.99 -15.76 12.67
CA TYR A 151 11.39 -16.16 12.81
C TYR A 151 11.96 -15.91 14.21
N LYS A 152 11.69 -14.74 14.80
CA LYS A 152 12.20 -14.39 16.13
C LYS A 152 11.57 -15.23 17.23
N ILE A 153 10.26 -15.51 17.15
CA ILE A 153 9.55 -16.37 18.10
C ILE A 153 10.11 -17.80 18.05
N VAL A 154 10.22 -18.39 16.84
CA VAL A 154 10.78 -19.75 16.67
C VAL A 154 12.22 -19.84 17.17
N LYS A 155 13.04 -18.82 16.90
CA LYS A 155 14.43 -18.76 17.38
C LYS A 155 14.50 -18.66 18.90
N HIS A 156 13.64 -17.86 19.53
CA HIS A 156 13.64 -17.71 20.98
C HIS A 156 13.24 -19.02 21.70
N ILE A 157 12.24 -19.73 21.17
CA ILE A 157 11.82 -21.05 21.69
C ILE A 157 12.95 -22.08 21.54
N LYS A 158 13.62 -22.12 20.38
CA LYS A 158 14.79 -22.99 20.18
C LYS A 158 15.91 -22.70 21.17
N ASN A 159 16.19 -21.42 21.43
CA ASN A 159 17.22 -21.01 22.37
C ASN A 159 16.86 -21.38 23.82
N LYS A 160 15.60 -21.21 24.24
CA LYS A 160 15.13 -21.66 25.57
C LYS A 160 15.25 -23.19 25.73
N LYS A 161 14.86 -23.97 24.70
CA LYS A 161 15.02 -25.44 24.73
C LYS A 161 16.48 -25.88 24.76
N ALA A 162 17.36 -25.20 24.03
CA ALA A 162 18.80 -25.47 24.06
C ALA A 162 19.39 -25.19 25.45
N ALA A 163 19.04 -24.06 26.08
CA ALA A 163 19.48 -23.72 27.43
C ALA A 163 18.94 -24.70 28.50
N ALA A 164 17.70 -25.18 28.34
CA ALA A 164 17.13 -26.20 29.23
C ALA A 164 17.80 -27.58 29.06
N ALA A 165 18.22 -27.93 27.83
CA ALA A 165 18.94 -29.17 27.55
C ALA A 165 20.38 -29.14 28.09
N GLU A 166 21.05 -27.99 28.07
CA GLU A 166 22.38 -27.83 28.71
C GLU A 166 22.33 -27.98 30.23
N GLN A 167 21.23 -27.57 30.88
CA GLN A 167 21.04 -27.76 32.32
C GLN A 167 20.68 -29.20 32.74
N THR A 168 20.19 -30.03 31.82
CA THR A 168 19.83 -31.44 32.09
C THR A 168 20.89 -32.45 31.63
N GLY A 169 21.89 -32.03 30.83
CA GLY A 169 23.03 -32.85 30.41
C GLY A 169 24.28 -32.70 31.30
N ALA A 170 24.26 -31.85 32.32
CA ALA A 170 25.31 -31.71 33.32
C ALA A 170 24.97 -32.53 34.57
N VAL A 171 25.01 -33.86 34.43
CA VAL A 171 25.09 -34.82 35.55
C VAL A 171 26.20 -35.82 35.25
#